data_AF-A0A397GSR5-F1
#
_entry.id   AF-A0A397GSR5-F1
#
_cell.length_a   1.000
_cell.length_b   1.000
_cell.length_c   1.000
_cell.angle_alpha   90.00
_cell.angle_beta   90.00
_cell.angle_gamma   90.00
#
_symmetry.space_group_name_H-M   'P 1'
#
loop_
_entity.id
_entity.type
_entity.pdbx_description
1 polymer ?
#
loop_
_entity_poly.entity_id
_entity_poly.type
_entity_poly.pdbx_seq_one_letter_code
_entity_poly.pdbx_strand_id
1 'polypeptide(L)'
;MYIDTLKLAKTKNDNDKEIVASSSHYSLYRKELENAGVDPKIILLAKNPEITQASNKIQQRKLEEGLPNPPKTPKHFSLEKGLRKIQNFDVTKIPTLQDLTDVIMMLSMRPAEVTTLRIIHYEPGEITLPEWYKPGYSWYCTGYIKNKGETKNNPESRQFLSMEKNLERAKELLTWIQNAITTGKLCNPVYSISGKRSTGVFSKFLKPYGITAKRLRKIRGKHASRVHSG
;
A
#
# COMPACT_ATOMS: atom_id res chain seq x y z
N MET A 1 -16.53 38.31 3.51
CA MET A 1 -17.38 37.46 4.38
C MET A 1 -16.46 36.51 5.14
N TYR A 2 -16.09 36.91 6.35
CA TYR A 2 -15.14 36.22 7.24
C TYR A 2 -15.93 35.12 7.95
N ILE A 3 -15.67 33.84 7.65
CA ILE A 3 -16.37 32.75 8.35
C ILE A 3 -15.73 32.54 9.71
N ASP A 4 -16.54 32.85 10.69
CA ASP A 4 -16.34 32.88 12.13
C ASP A 4 -16.49 31.46 12.72
N THR A 5 -15.43 30.64 12.67
CA THR A 5 -15.47 29.24 13.16
C THR A 5 -14.51 28.93 14.31
N LEU A 6 -14.07 29.92 15.09
CA LEU A 6 -13.23 29.69 16.28
C LEU A 6 -14.02 29.48 17.59
N LYS A 7 -15.26 28.99 17.52
CA LYS A 7 -15.95 28.42 18.69
C LYS A 7 -15.90 26.90 18.64
N LEU A 8 -14.71 26.34 18.84
CA LEU A 8 -14.58 24.93 19.19
C LEU A 8 -14.68 24.79 20.71
N ALA A 9 -15.93 24.57 21.13
CA ALA A 9 -16.33 24.28 22.49
C ALA A 9 -15.62 23.05 23.05
N LYS A 10 -15.26 23.15 24.34
CA LYS A 10 -14.88 22.02 25.20
C LYS A 10 -15.96 20.92 25.17
N THR A 11 -15.64 19.76 24.60
CA THR A 11 -16.17 18.45 25.04
C THR A 11 -15.17 17.34 24.74
N LYS A 12 -14.87 16.53 25.77
CA LYS A 12 -13.97 15.36 25.72
C LYS A 12 -14.56 14.27 24.81
N ASN A 13 -13.69 13.65 24.00
CA ASN A 13 -13.86 12.47 23.12
C ASN A 13 -14.10 12.67 21.61
N ASP A 14 -14.49 13.85 21.10
CA ASP A 14 -14.68 14.07 19.65
C ASP A 14 -13.61 14.95 18.97
N ASN A 15 -12.87 15.74 19.76
CA ASN A 15 -11.89 16.71 19.25
C ASN A 15 -10.77 16.09 18.39
N ASP A 16 -10.26 14.90 18.76
CA ASP A 16 -9.15 14.28 18.01
C ASP A 16 -9.56 13.82 16.61
N LYS A 17 -10.81 13.34 16.45
CA LYS A 17 -11.32 12.93 15.14
C LYS A 17 -11.60 14.15 14.28
N GLU A 18 -12.16 15.19 14.88
CA GLU A 18 -12.48 16.44 14.21
C GLU A 18 -11.21 17.18 13.76
N ILE A 19 -10.18 17.28 14.59
CA ILE A 19 -8.88 17.87 14.21
C ILE A 19 -8.26 17.11 13.02
N VAL A 20 -8.29 15.77 13.07
CA VAL A 20 -7.76 14.94 11.96
C VAL A 20 -8.59 15.11 10.69
N ALA A 21 -9.92 15.16 10.79
CA ALA A 21 -10.82 15.40 9.67
C ALA A 21 -10.58 16.79 9.06
N SER A 22 -10.53 17.84 9.89
CA SER A 22 -10.25 19.22 9.48
C SER A 22 -8.91 19.32 8.75
N SER A 23 -7.84 18.73 9.29
CA SER A 23 -6.53 18.66 8.62
C SER A 23 -6.61 17.97 7.24
N SER A 24 -7.43 16.93 7.13
CA SER A 24 -7.69 16.23 5.86
C SER A 24 -8.46 17.12 4.87
N HIS A 25 -9.48 17.85 5.32
CA HIS A 25 -10.25 18.79 4.49
C HIS A 25 -9.36 19.93 3.95
N TYR A 26 -8.54 20.56 4.80
CA TYR A 26 -7.56 21.57 4.36
C TYR A 26 -6.57 21.02 3.32
N SER A 27 -6.19 19.74 3.43
CA SER A 27 -5.29 19.11 2.46
C SER A 27 -6.00 18.80 1.13
N LEU A 28 -7.26 18.39 1.18
CA LEU A 28 -8.07 18.17 -0.02
C LEU A 28 -8.32 19.48 -0.76
N TYR A 29 -8.72 20.52 -0.03
CA TYR A 29 -8.95 21.86 -0.58
C TYR A 29 -7.72 22.41 -1.31
N ARG A 30 -6.53 22.30 -0.70
CA ARG A 30 -5.28 22.71 -1.36
C ARG A 30 -5.02 21.94 -2.67
N LYS A 31 -5.32 20.64 -2.71
CA LYS A 31 -5.17 19.83 -3.92
C LYS A 31 -6.17 20.25 -5.01
N GLU A 32 -7.38 20.64 -4.63
CA GLU A 32 -8.36 21.18 -5.57
C GLU A 32 -7.91 22.52 -6.14
N LEU A 33 -7.33 23.40 -5.32
CA LEU A 33 -6.71 24.65 -5.78
C LEU A 33 -5.53 24.41 -6.73
N GLU A 34 -4.65 23.44 -6.42
CA GLU A 34 -3.55 23.02 -7.30
C GLU A 34 -4.09 22.55 -8.67
N ASN A 35 -5.12 21.69 -8.66
CA ASN A 35 -5.74 21.19 -9.89
C ASN A 35 -6.42 22.30 -10.71
N ALA A 36 -6.89 23.35 -10.04
CA ALA A 36 -7.49 24.53 -10.68
C ALA A 36 -6.45 25.55 -11.18
N GLY A 37 -5.14 25.27 -11.04
CA GLY A 37 -4.07 26.14 -11.51
C GLY A 37 -3.86 27.40 -10.67
N VAL A 38 -4.33 27.41 -9.41
CA VAL A 38 -4.17 28.55 -8.50
C VAL A 38 -2.69 28.75 -8.15
N ASP A 39 -2.28 30.01 -7.98
CA ASP A 39 -0.90 30.35 -7.64
C ASP A 39 -0.42 29.65 -6.34
N PRO A 40 0.79 29.04 -6.34
CA PRO A 40 1.33 28.34 -5.17
C PRO A 40 1.39 29.19 -3.89
N LYS A 41 1.59 30.51 -3.98
CA LYS A 41 1.60 31.42 -2.82
C LYS A 41 0.22 31.51 -2.18
N ILE A 42 -0.84 31.48 -2.99
CA ILE A 42 -2.24 31.48 -2.50
C ILE A 42 -2.57 30.12 -1.87
N ILE A 43 -2.11 29.02 -2.46
CA ILE A 43 -2.27 27.67 -1.89
C ILE A 43 -1.55 27.55 -0.54
N LEU A 44 -0.41 28.22 -0.36
CA LEU A 44 0.32 28.24 0.89
C LEU A 44 -0.48 28.93 2.02
N LEU A 45 -1.25 29.98 1.69
CA LEU A 45 -2.12 30.67 2.66
C LEU A 45 -3.26 29.77 3.16
N ALA A 46 -3.71 28.81 2.36
CA ALA A 46 -4.70 27.81 2.77
C ALA A 46 -4.16 26.75 3.74
N LYS A 47 -2.86 26.82 4.11
CA LYS A 47 -2.25 25.91 5.10
C LYS A 47 -2.49 26.44 6.50
N ASN A 48 -3.18 25.65 7.33
CA ASN A 48 -3.26 25.90 8.77
C ASN A 48 -2.19 25.06 9.52
N PRO A 49 -1.08 25.67 9.98
CA PRO A 49 0.01 24.95 10.63
C PRO A 49 -0.40 24.36 11.99
N GLU A 50 -1.26 25.05 12.75
CA GLU A 50 -1.72 24.60 14.07
C GLU A 50 -2.55 23.31 13.98
N ILE A 51 -3.55 23.29 13.10
CA ILE A 51 -4.38 22.11 12.84
C ILE A 51 -3.53 20.95 12.31
N THR A 52 -2.58 21.25 11.42
CA THR A 52 -1.66 20.24 10.88
C THR A 52 -0.79 19.64 11.98
N GLN A 53 -0.22 20.47 12.85
CA GLN A 53 0.62 20.02 13.95
C GLN A 53 -0.16 19.21 14.98
N ALA A 54 -1.36 19.66 15.35
CA ALA A 54 -2.26 18.95 16.26
C ALA A 54 -2.65 17.58 15.69
N SER A 55 -3.07 17.53 14.42
CA SER A 55 -3.39 16.28 13.71
C SER A 55 -2.20 15.31 13.69
N ASN A 56 -0.99 15.79 13.40
CA ASN A 56 0.23 14.98 13.41
C ASN A 56 0.52 14.40 14.81
N LYS A 57 0.43 15.23 15.86
CA LYS A 57 0.60 14.78 17.26
C LYS A 57 -0.42 13.70 17.64
N ILE A 58 -1.68 13.85 17.24
CA ILE A 58 -2.73 12.85 17.46
C ILE A 58 -2.41 11.53 16.75
N GLN A 59 -1.99 11.60 15.48
CA GLN A 59 -1.63 10.40 14.70
C GLN A 59 -0.39 9.70 15.26
N GLN A 60 0.60 10.47 15.72
CA GLN A 60 1.80 9.95 16.38
C GLN A 60 1.44 9.26 17.69
N ARG A 61 0.65 9.90 18.56
CA ARG A 61 0.18 9.29 19.80
C ARG A 61 -0.56 7.98 19.55
N LYS A 62 -1.47 7.93 18.56
CA LYS A 62 -2.18 6.70 18.17
C LYS A 62 -1.24 5.60 17.65
N LEU A 63 -0.11 5.98 17.03
CA LEU A 63 0.93 5.03 16.62
C LEU A 63 1.65 4.46 17.85
N GLU A 64 2.05 5.33 18.77
CA GLU A 64 2.75 5.04 20.04
C GLU A 64 1.89 4.20 20.99
N GLU A 65 0.60 4.49 21.13
CA GLU A 65 -0.34 3.67 21.89
C GLU A 65 -0.53 2.26 21.28
N GLY A 66 -0.37 2.14 19.96
CA GLY A 66 -0.46 0.86 19.23
C GLY A 66 0.85 0.06 19.18
N LEU A 67 1.95 0.60 19.69
CA LEU A 67 3.29 -0.02 19.69
C LEU A 67 3.51 -1.12 20.75
N PRO A 68 2.96 -1.08 21.98
CA PRO A 68 3.31 -2.04 23.04
C PRO A 68 2.77 -3.45 22.79
N ASN A 69 1.63 -3.59 22.10
CA ASN A 69 0.97 -4.87 21.87
C ASN A 69 0.44 -4.96 20.43
N PRO A 70 1.32 -5.08 19.42
CA PRO A 70 0.86 -5.34 18.07
C PRO A 70 0.05 -6.64 18.10
N PRO A 71 -1.20 -6.66 17.60
CA PRO A 71 -2.02 -7.87 17.69
C PRO A 71 -1.25 -9.02 17.06
N LYS A 72 -1.38 -10.23 17.63
CA LYS A 72 -0.72 -11.41 17.06
C LYS A 72 -1.17 -11.58 15.60
N THR A 73 -0.24 -12.02 14.75
CA THR A 73 -0.61 -12.38 13.38
C THR A 73 -1.57 -13.57 13.46
N PRO A 74 -2.75 -13.51 12.81
CA PRO A 74 -3.68 -14.63 12.80
C PRO A 74 -3.00 -15.89 12.24
N LYS A 75 -3.26 -17.06 12.82
CA LYS A 75 -2.70 -18.35 12.35
C LYS A 75 -2.94 -18.57 10.85
N HIS A 76 -4.06 -18.07 10.32
CA HIS A 76 -4.40 -18.15 8.90
C HIS A 76 -3.41 -17.43 7.96
N PHE A 77 -2.76 -16.39 8.47
CA PHE A 77 -1.75 -15.59 7.78
C PHE A 77 -0.37 -15.76 8.42
N SER A 78 -0.11 -16.91 9.08
CA SER A 78 1.25 -17.23 9.48
C SER A 78 2.12 -17.43 8.24
N LEU A 79 3.42 -17.19 8.36
CA LEU A 79 4.36 -17.35 7.26
C LEU A 79 4.33 -18.77 6.69
N GLU A 80 4.36 -19.77 7.57
CA GLU A 80 4.31 -21.18 7.21
C GLU A 80 3.03 -21.53 6.45
N LYS A 81 1.86 -21.13 6.97
CA LYS A 81 0.59 -21.42 6.31
C LYS A 81 0.45 -20.67 4.98
N GLY A 82 0.97 -19.44 4.93
CA GLY A 82 1.08 -18.66 3.71
C GLY A 82 1.88 -19.36 2.63
N LEU A 83 3.10 -19.79 2.96
CA LEU A 83 3.99 -20.51 2.05
C LEU A 83 3.36 -21.82 1.55
N ARG A 84 2.78 -22.63 2.44
CA ARG A 84 2.11 -23.88 2.05
C ARG A 84 0.98 -23.63 1.04
N LYS A 85 0.17 -22.56 1.23
CA LYS A 85 -0.88 -22.19 0.27
C LYS A 85 -0.29 -21.77 -1.07
N ILE A 86 0.70 -20.89 -1.06
CA ILE A 86 1.37 -20.40 -2.26
C ILE A 86 1.96 -21.56 -3.07
N GLN A 87 2.64 -22.51 -2.42
CA GLN A 87 3.23 -23.69 -3.08
C GLN A 87 2.20 -24.58 -3.77
N ASN A 88 0.95 -24.58 -3.27
CA ASN A 88 -0.13 -25.41 -3.79
C ASN A 88 -1.08 -24.67 -4.74
N PHE A 89 -0.77 -23.44 -5.14
CA PHE A 89 -1.58 -22.71 -6.11
C PHE A 89 -1.60 -23.38 -7.47
N ASP A 90 -2.82 -23.51 -8.00
CA ASP A 90 -3.13 -24.00 -9.33
C ASP A 90 -3.54 -22.82 -10.22
N VAL A 91 -2.60 -22.36 -11.04
CA VAL A 91 -2.77 -21.19 -11.92
C VAL A 91 -3.74 -21.44 -13.07
N THR A 92 -4.18 -22.68 -13.28
CA THR A 92 -5.22 -23.01 -14.28
C THR A 92 -6.61 -22.61 -13.81
N LYS A 93 -6.82 -22.43 -12.50
CA LYS A 93 -8.10 -22.06 -11.90
C LYS A 93 -8.28 -20.55 -11.84
N ILE A 94 -9.54 -20.11 -11.69
CA ILE A 94 -9.84 -18.71 -11.41
C ILE A 94 -9.40 -18.40 -9.98
N PRO A 95 -8.56 -17.36 -9.75
CA PRO A 95 -8.11 -17.02 -8.41
C PRO A 95 -9.26 -16.49 -7.56
N THR A 96 -9.19 -16.83 -6.28
CA THR A 96 -10.07 -16.34 -5.23
C THR A 96 -9.50 -15.09 -4.56
N LEU A 97 -10.30 -14.46 -3.70
CA LEU A 97 -9.84 -13.36 -2.87
C LEU A 97 -8.78 -13.79 -1.83
N GLN A 98 -8.77 -15.07 -1.47
CA GLN A 98 -7.74 -15.66 -0.62
C GLN A 98 -6.40 -15.72 -1.37
N ASP A 99 -6.42 -16.14 -2.63
CA ASP A 99 -5.21 -16.23 -3.46
C ASP A 99 -4.60 -14.84 -3.68
N LEU A 100 -5.43 -13.84 -3.98
CA LEU A 100 -5.01 -12.44 -4.01
C LEU A 100 -4.34 -12.00 -2.69
N THR A 101 -4.94 -12.36 -1.56
CA THR A 101 -4.43 -11.99 -0.25
C THR A 101 -3.07 -12.61 0.03
N ASP A 102 -2.90 -13.88 -0.32
CA ASP A 102 -1.66 -14.60 -0.14
C ASP A 102 -0.56 -14.13 -1.10
N VAL A 103 -0.89 -13.76 -2.35
CA VAL A 103 0.05 -13.10 -3.27
C VAL A 103 0.47 -11.71 -2.77
N ILE A 104 -0.46 -10.91 -2.24
CA ILE A 104 -0.13 -9.61 -1.60
C ILE A 104 0.84 -9.82 -0.43
N MET A 105 0.60 -10.84 0.40
CA MET A 105 1.48 -11.20 1.51
C MET A 105 2.85 -11.67 1.03
N MET A 106 2.88 -12.53 0.01
CA MET A 106 4.09 -13.08 -0.62
C MET A 106 5.02 -11.98 -1.12
N LEU A 107 4.45 -10.99 -1.81
CA LEU A 107 5.20 -9.91 -2.45
C LEU A 107 5.45 -8.72 -1.53
N SER A 108 4.91 -8.71 -0.30
CA SER A 108 4.90 -7.52 0.59
C SER A 108 4.29 -6.26 -0.04
N MET A 109 3.46 -6.38 -1.07
CA MET A 109 2.95 -5.23 -1.80
C MET A 109 1.76 -4.57 -1.11
N ARG A 110 1.45 -3.32 -1.49
CA ARG A 110 0.15 -2.71 -1.19
C ARG A 110 -0.90 -3.37 -2.08
N PRO A 111 -2.15 -3.54 -1.62
CA PRO A 111 -3.21 -3.97 -2.52
C PRO A 111 -3.39 -3.03 -3.72
N ALA A 112 -3.13 -1.73 -3.54
CA ALA A 112 -3.17 -0.75 -4.63
C ALA A 112 -2.13 -1.01 -5.71
N GLU A 113 -1.02 -1.66 -5.38
CA GLU A 113 0.06 -1.96 -6.31
C GLU A 113 -0.24 -3.20 -7.17
N VAL A 114 -1.28 -4.00 -6.87
CA VAL A 114 -1.51 -5.28 -7.55
C VAL A 114 -1.57 -5.15 -9.07
N THR A 115 -2.15 -4.07 -9.61
CA THR A 115 -2.29 -3.85 -11.05
C THR A 115 -1.11 -3.10 -11.67
N THR A 116 -0.26 -2.47 -10.87
CA THR A 116 0.85 -1.65 -11.36
C THR A 116 2.21 -2.31 -11.18
N LEU A 117 2.33 -3.21 -10.20
CA LEU A 117 3.57 -3.88 -9.88
C LEU A 117 4.01 -4.77 -11.05
N ARG A 118 5.29 -4.69 -11.42
CA ARG A 118 5.89 -5.54 -12.45
C ARG A 118 7.15 -6.16 -11.91
N ILE A 119 7.32 -7.47 -12.16
CA ILE A 119 8.54 -8.21 -11.86
C ILE A 119 9.26 -8.43 -13.18
N ILE A 120 10.51 -7.99 -13.24
CA ILE A 120 11.33 -7.97 -14.45
C ILE A 120 12.60 -8.79 -14.17
N HIS A 121 12.96 -9.66 -15.12
CA HIS A 121 14.22 -10.37 -15.14
C HIS A 121 15.13 -9.73 -16.19
N TYR A 122 16.40 -9.54 -15.87
CA TYR A 122 17.46 -9.09 -16.77
C TYR A 122 18.55 -10.14 -16.80
N GLU A 123 18.93 -10.59 -17.99
CA GLU A 123 20.08 -11.48 -18.16
C GLU A 123 21.41 -10.71 -18.06
N PRO A 124 22.45 -11.29 -17.45
CA PRO A 124 23.79 -10.72 -17.52
C PRO A 124 24.26 -10.59 -18.98
N GLY A 125 24.50 -9.36 -19.45
CA GLY A 125 24.97 -9.08 -20.81
C GLY A 125 23.92 -8.51 -21.77
N GLU A 126 22.70 -8.20 -21.31
CA GLU A 126 21.76 -7.42 -22.11
C GLU A 126 22.34 -6.04 -22.47
N ILE A 127 22.32 -5.71 -23.77
CA ILE A 127 22.96 -4.52 -24.34
C ILE A 127 22.18 -3.22 -24.01
N THR A 128 20.90 -3.35 -23.64
CA THR A 128 20.01 -2.21 -23.35
C THR A 128 19.51 -2.25 -21.91
N LEU A 129 20.42 -2.06 -20.96
CA LEU A 129 20.07 -1.92 -19.56
C LEU A 129 19.50 -0.51 -19.30
N PRO A 130 18.39 -0.37 -18.56
CA PRO A 130 17.90 0.93 -18.15
C PRO A 130 18.93 1.67 -17.29
N GLU A 131 18.91 3.00 -17.33
CA GLU A 131 19.84 3.87 -16.60
C GLU A 131 19.84 3.63 -15.07
N TRP A 132 18.76 3.05 -14.53
CA TRP A 132 18.62 2.70 -13.11
C TRP A 132 19.14 1.30 -12.74
N TYR A 133 19.59 0.48 -13.70
CA TYR A 133 20.06 -0.89 -13.45
C TYR A 133 21.29 -0.88 -12.53
N LYS A 134 21.32 -1.80 -11.55
CA LYS A 134 22.45 -1.94 -10.62
C LYS A 134 23.07 -3.32 -10.75
N PRO A 135 24.32 -3.45 -11.21
CA PRO A 135 24.96 -4.76 -11.31
C PRO A 135 24.97 -5.46 -9.94
N GLY A 136 24.64 -6.75 -9.91
CA GLY A 136 24.57 -7.56 -8.69
C GLY A 136 23.27 -8.33 -8.47
N TYR A 137 22.20 -7.98 -9.20
CA TYR A 137 20.92 -8.71 -9.18
C TYR A 137 20.34 -8.83 -10.60
N SER A 138 19.70 -9.96 -10.90
CA SER A 138 18.98 -10.18 -12.17
C SER A 138 17.48 -9.93 -12.08
N TRP A 139 16.91 -9.80 -10.87
CA TRP A 139 15.47 -9.65 -10.66
C TRP A 139 15.09 -8.32 -10.01
N TYR A 140 14.17 -7.60 -10.64
CA TYR A 140 13.75 -6.26 -10.24
C TYR A 140 12.24 -6.15 -10.16
N CYS A 141 11.79 -5.17 -9.38
CA CYS A 141 10.40 -4.85 -9.22
C CYS A 141 10.18 -3.34 -9.42
N THR A 142 9.18 -3.00 -10.23
CA THR A 142 8.76 -1.62 -10.54
C THR A 142 7.26 -1.44 -10.30
N GLY A 143 6.74 -0.20 -10.44
CA GLY A 143 5.30 0.06 -10.33
C GLY A 143 4.78 0.22 -8.90
N TYR A 144 5.66 0.50 -7.94
CA TYR A 144 5.27 0.86 -6.57
C TYR A 144 4.47 2.17 -6.54
N ILE A 145 3.46 2.23 -5.67
CA ILE A 145 2.57 3.38 -5.54
C ILE A 145 2.90 4.17 -4.28
N LYS A 146 2.67 5.49 -4.36
CA LYS A 146 2.93 6.53 -3.33
C LYS A 146 4.38 7.02 -3.27
N ASN A 147 5.14 6.86 -4.35
CA ASN A 147 6.34 7.66 -4.55
C ASN A 147 5.97 9.15 -4.62
N LYS A 148 6.82 10.03 -4.10
CA LYS A 148 6.62 11.48 -4.01
C LYS A 148 7.83 12.21 -4.58
N GLY A 149 7.63 13.43 -5.09
CA GLY A 149 8.70 14.22 -5.71
C GLY A 149 9.24 13.53 -6.96
N GLU A 150 10.55 13.60 -7.18
CA GLU A 150 11.24 13.04 -8.35
C GLU A 150 10.97 11.54 -8.53
N THR A 151 10.89 10.77 -7.44
CA THR A 151 10.60 9.32 -7.47
C THR A 151 9.19 8.97 -7.97
N LYS A 152 8.26 9.95 -8.04
CA LYS A 152 6.94 9.77 -8.66
C LYS A 152 7.04 9.71 -10.18
N ASN A 153 7.93 10.53 -10.76
CA ASN A 153 8.10 10.65 -12.20
C ASN A 153 9.15 9.66 -12.72
N ASN A 154 10.15 9.34 -11.89
CA ASN A 154 11.15 8.31 -12.16
C ASN A 154 11.20 7.30 -10.99
N PRO A 155 10.27 6.33 -10.94
CA PRO A 155 10.25 5.36 -9.86
C PRO A 155 11.46 4.43 -9.96
N GLU A 156 12.41 4.57 -9.03
CA GLU A 156 13.54 3.65 -8.90
C GLU A 156 13.06 2.20 -8.82
N SER A 157 13.66 1.34 -9.64
CA SER A 157 13.49 -0.10 -9.49
C SER A 157 14.10 -0.57 -8.18
N ARG A 158 13.58 -1.67 -7.66
CA ARG A 158 14.08 -2.28 -6.43
C ARG A 158 14.44 -3.73 -6.71
N GLN A 159 15.48 -4.21 -6.05
CA GLN A 159 15.76 -5.64 -6.00
C GLN A 159 14.46 -6.38 -5.63
N PHE A 160 14.08 -7.34 -6.48
CA PHE A 160 12.90 -8.13 -6.21
C PHE A 160 13.23 -9.21 -5.20
N LEU A 161 12.44 -9.24 -4.14
CA LEU A 161 12.48 -10.30 -3.15
C LEU A 161 11.06 -10.84 -3.02
N SER A 162 10.90 -12.16 -2.91
CA SER A 162 9.61 -12.83 -2.67
C SER A 162 9.67 -13.74 -1.45
N MET A 163 8.53 -14.22 -0.96
CA MET A 163 8.45 -15.39 -0.07
C MET A 163 8.54 -16.70 -0.85
N GLU A 164 8.07 -16.71 -2.09
CA GLU A 164 8.29 -17.81 -3.02
C GLU A 164 9.76 -17.79 -3.46
N LYS A 165 10.44 -18.93 -3.38
CA LYS A 165 11.86 -19.06 -3.71
C LYS A 165 12.07 -19.00 -5.22
N ASN A 166 11.15 -19.57 -6.01
CA ASN A 166 11.20 -19.49 -7.45
C ASN A 166 10.64 -18.13 -7.93
N LEU A 167 11.53 -17.24 -8.36
CA LEU A 167 11.15 -15.87 -8.74
C LEU A 167 10.30 -15.81 -10.03
N GLU A 168 10.50 -16.74 -10.98
CA GLU A 168 9.64 -16.86 -12.16
C GLU A 168 8.23 -17.29 -11.74
N ARG A 169 8.12 -18.26 -10.83
CA ARG A 169 6.81 -18.64 -10.26
C ARG A 169 6.14 -17.48 -9.53
N ALA A 170 6.91 -16.67 -8.79
CA ALA A 170 6.37 -15.49 -8.13
C ALA A 170 5.80 -14.46 -9.14
N LYS A 171 6.47 -14.29 -10.29
CA LYS A 171 6.02 -13.47 -11.42
C LYS A 171 4.79 -14.05 -12.11
N GLU A 172 4.75 -15.37 -12.31
CA GLU A 172 3.59 -16.08 -12.84
C GLU A 172 2.36 -15.87 -11.94
N LEU A 173 2.50 -16.06 -10.62
CA LEU A 173 1.41 -15.87 -9.65
C LEU A 173 0.90 -14.42 -9.63
N LEU A 174 1.79 -13.43 -9.75
CA LEU A 174 1.39 -12.03 -9.87
C LEU A 174 0.57 -11.81 -11.16
N THR A 175 1.06 -12.34 -12.28
CA THR A 175 0.42 -12.20 -13.59
C THR A 175 -0.94 -12.89 -13.62
N TRP A 176 -1.05 -14.07 -13.01
CA TRP A 176 -2.30 -14.81 -12.86
C TRP A 176 -3.37 -13.98 -12.13
N ILE A 177 -3.02 -13.36 -11.01
CA ILE A 177 -3.91 -12.45 -10.28
C ILE A 177 -4.27 -11.21 -11.11
N GLN A 178 -3.29 -10.60 -11.78
CA GLN A 178 -3.50 -9.41 -12.60
C GLN A 178 -4.46 -9.70 -13.76
N ASN A 179 -4.26 -10.81 -14.48
CA ASN A 179 -5.12 -11.23 -15.58
C ASN A 179 -6.55 -11.50 -15.13
N ALA A 180 -6.74 -12.14 -13.98
CA ALA A 180 -8.07 -12.34 -13.44
C ALA A 180 -8.77 -11.03 -13.06
N ILE A 181 -8.03 -10.03 -12.56
CA ILE A 181 -8.59 -8.69 -12.30
C ILE A 181 -8.95 -7.99 -13.61
N THR A 182 -8.04 -7.98 -14.59
CA THR A 182 -8.24 -7.33 -15.89
C THR A 182 -9.42 -7.94 -16.66
N THR A 183 -9.60 -9.27 -16.57
CA THR A 183 -10.73 -9.98 -17.19
C THR A 183 -12.03 -9.92 -16.37
N GLY A 184 -12.03 -9.23 -15.23
CA GLY A 184 -13.21 -9.10 -14.35
C GLY A 184 -13.58 -10.37 -13.58
N LYS A 185 -12.76 -11.43 -13.66
CA LYS A 185 -12.96 -12.71 -12.94
C LYS A 185 -12.62 -12.60 -11.44
N LEU A 186 -11.82 -11.60 -11.05
CA LEU A 186 -11.46 -11.31 -9.67
C LEU A 186 -11.67 -9.82 -9.37
N CYS A 187 -12.29 -9.50 -8.24
CA CYS A 187 -12.48 -8.11 -7.83
C CYS A 187 -11.15 -7.41 -7.54
N ASN A 188 -10.98 -6.20 -8.08
CA ASN A 188 -9.85 -5.35 -7.71
C ASN A 188 -9.90 -5.00 -6.21
N PRO A 189 -8.79 -5.08 -5.46
CA PRO A 189 -8.81 -4.84 -4.02
C PRO A 189 -8.97 -3.35 -3.63
N VAL A 190 -8.87 -2.43 -4.59
CA VAL A 190 -8.89 -0.98 -4.36
C VAL A 190 -9.93 -0.24 -5.20
N TYR A 191 -10.46 -0.85 -6.26
CA TYR A 191 -11.49 -0.26 -7.11
C TYR A 191 -12.74 -1.13 -7.14
N SER A 192 -13.92 -0.49 -7.13
CA SER A 192 -15.19 -1.17 -7.40
C SER A 192 -15.32 -1.52 -8.89
N ILE A 193 -16.31 -2.35 -9.21
CA ILE A 193 -16.71 -2.65 -10.60
C ILE A 193 -17.02 -1.34 -11.35
N SER A 194 -17.58 -0.33 -10.66
CA SER A 194 -17.86 0.99 -11.22
C SER A 194 -16.63 1.92 -11.34
N GLY A 195 -15.40 1.40 -11.17
CA GLY A 195 -14.16 2.18 -11.24
C GLY A 195 -13.90 3.14 -10.07
N LYS A 196 -14.80 3.20 -9.08
CA LYS A 196 -14.63 4.10 -7.92
C LYS A 196 -13.66 3.47 -6.93
N ARG A 197 -12.79 4.29 -6.33
CA ARG A 197 -11.87 3.82 -5.29
C ARG A 197 -12.67 3.29 -4.10
N SER A 198 -12.63 1.98 -3.89
CA SER A 198 -13.31 1.29 -2.80
C SER A 198 -12.47 0.12 -2.34
N THR A 199 -11.98 0.19 -1.10
CA THR A 199 -11.29 -0.93 -0.45
C THR A 199 -12.27 -1.85 0.29
N GLY A 200 -13.58 -1.63 0.13
CA GLY A 200 -14.62 -2.26 0.93
C GLY A 200 -14.62 -3.77 0.81
N VAL A 201 -14.52 -4.31 -0.41
CA VAL A 201 -14.54 -5.77 -0.68
C VAL A 201 -13.36 -6.45 0.01
N PHE A 202 -12.14 -6.00 -0.26
CA PHE A 202 -10.93 -6.57 0.33
C PHE A 202 -10.89 -6.42 1.86
N SER A 203 -11.32 -5.26 2.38
CA SER A 203 -11.35 -5.03 3.83
C SER A 203 -12.40 -5.89 4.53
N LYS A 204 -13.57 -6.09 3.91
CA LYS A 204 -14.61 -7.01 4.41
C LYS A 204 -14.10 -8.44 4.46
N PHE A 205 -13.35 -8.89 3.47
CA PHE A 205 -12.74 -10.22 3.46
C PHE A 205 -11.71 -10.43 4.57
N LEU A 206 -10.91 -9.41 4.89
CA LEU A 206 -9.91 -9.52 5.96
C LEU A 206 -10.50 -9.41 7.38
N LYS A 207 -11.69 -8.81 7.51
CA LYS A 207 -12.32 -8.51 8.81
C LYS A 207 -12.52 -9.74 9.70
N PRO A 208 -13.01 -10.90 9.22
CA PRO A 208 -13.15 -12.12 10.03
C PRO A 208 -11.83 -12.60 10.64
N TYR A 209 -10.71 -12.31 10.00
CA TYR A 209 -9.38 -12.69 10.49
C TYR A 209 -8.76 -11.66 11.45
N GLY A 210 -9.40 -10.50 11.67
CA GLY A 210 -8.85 -9.46 12.54
C GLY A 210 -7.54 -8.83 12.01
N ILE A 211 -7.34 -8.82 10.69
CA ILE A 211 -6.16 -8.25 10.05
C ILE A 211 -6.54 -7.14 9.07
N THR A 212 -5.62 -6.19 8.86
CA THR A 212 -5.75 -5.14 7.85
C THR A 212 -4.74 -5.37 6.74
N ALA A 213 -5.00 -4.85 5.53
CA ALA A 213 -4.05 -4.91 4.42
C ALA A 213 -2.67 -4.33 4.76
N LYS A 214 -2.62 -3.28 5.60
CA LYS A 214 -1.37 -2.68 6.10
C LYS A 214 -0.57 -3.66 6.96
N ARG A 215 -1.25 -4.47 7.79
CA ARG A 215 -0.61 -5.49 8.64
C ARG A 215 -0.20 -6.72 7.82
N LEU A 216 -1.03 -7.14 6.86
CA LEU A 216 -0.77 -8.26 5.95
C LEU A 216 0.59 -8.13 5.26
N ARG A 217 0.84 -7.02 4.55
CA ARG A 217 2.13 -6.80 3.86
C ARG A 217 3.34 -6.71 4.78
N LYS A 218 3.13 -6.41 6.07
CA LYS A 218 4.21 -6.32 7.07
C LYS A 218 4.64 -7.69 7.60
N ILE A 219 3.88 -8.75 7.34
CA ILE A 219 4.19 -10.11 7.80
C ILE A 219 5.55 -10.55 7.27
N ARG A 220 5.78 -10.36 5.96
CA ARG A 220 7.06 -10.67 5.32
C ARG A 220 8.18 -9.73 5.71
N GLY A 221 7.91 -8.44 5.96
CA GLY A 221 8.93 -7.49 6.44
C GLY A 221 9.63 -7.96 7.72
N LYS A 222 8.90 -8.61 8.64
CA LYS A 222 9.47 -9.24 9.86
C LYS A 222 10.28 -10.50 9.59
N HIS A 223 10.09 -11.15 8.45
CA HIS A 223 10.83 -12.33 8.03
C HIS A 223 12.11 -11.95 7.28
N ALA A 224 12.02 -10.99 6.36
CA ALA A 224 13.20 -10.44 5.66
C ALA A 224 14.25 -9.90 6.65
N SER A 225 13.83 -9.19 7.71
CA SER A 225 14.73 -8.74 8.78
C SER A 225 15.33 -9.86 9.64
N ARG A 226 14.82 -11.09 9.56
CA ARG A 226 15.37 -12.25 10.28
C ARG A 226 16.27 -13.11 9.40
N VAL A 227 16.12 -13.01 8.08
CA VAL A 227 16.84 -13.82 7.09
C VAL A 227 18.00 -13.04 6.46
N HIS A 228 17.89 -11.71 6.37
CA HIS A 228 18.88 -10.83 5.73
C HIS A 228 19.54 -9.82 6.68
N SER A 229 19.30 -9.94 7.99
CA SER A 229 20.10 -9.25 9.01
C SER A 229 21.02 -10.28 9.65
N GLY A 230 22.13 -10.54 8.96
CA GLY A 230 23.40 -10.99 9.51
C GLY A 230 24.40 -9.86 9.30
#